data_AF-A0A349LPX8-F1
#
_entry.id   AF-A0A349LPX8-F1
#
_cell.length_a   1.000
_cell.length_b   1.000
_cell.length_c   1.000
_cell.angle_alpha   90.00
_cell.angle_beta   90.00
_cell.angle_gamma   90.00
#
_symmetry.space_group_name_H-M   'P 1'
#
loop_
_entity.id
_entity.type
_entity.pdbx_description
1 polymer ?
#
loop_
_entity_poly.entity_id
_entity_poly.type
_entity_poly.pdbx_seq_one_letter_code
_entity_poly.pdbx_strand_id
1 'polypeptide(L)'
;MDDAMNAKILIAAVALVSSNAVFAATKPGDVYAGASYSTMTAKESPLSLDFGVLNGFAGYQVNDFLAVEGRIGVGIADESLDVFEGSAVDVGVDYTAQALVKGSYHFTDVVSAYGIAGVAKNKYSFSQGSQSDSSSDTGLTYGIGLQFAISGNSALNLEYQKLPDMDMDDDVGINVSALTVGYTYRF
;
A
#
# COMPACT_ATOMS: atom_id res chain seq x y z
N MET A 1 28.56 11.75 17.13
CA MET A 1 27.61 12.88 17.20
C MET A 1 26.96 13.02 15.83
N ASP A 2 26.38 11.93 15.31
CA ASP A 2 26.01 11.83 13.88
C ASP A 2 24.62 11.21 13.65
N ASP A 3 23.78 11.08 14.69
CA ASP A 3 22.40 10.59 14.55
C ASP A 3 21.36 11.70 14.30
N ALA A 4 21.78 12.97 14.32
CA ALA A 4 20.84 14.11 14.22
C ALA A 4 20.56 14.56 12.77
N MET A 5 21.21 13.97 11.77
CA MET A 5 21.18 14.48 10.39
C MET A 5 20.27 13.71 9.43
N ASN A 6 19.86 12.48 9.77
CA ASN A 6 18.99 11.66 8.89
C ASN A 6 17.48 11.82 9.16
N ALA A 7 17.09 12.47 10.27
CA ALA A 7 15.68 12.71 10.60
C ALA A 7 15.08 13.98 9.96
N LYS A 8 15.86 14.74 9.18
CA LYS A 8 15.46 16.07 8.67
C LYS A 8 14.97 16.08 7.22
N ILE A 9 14.99 14.96 6.51
CA ILE A 9 14.54 14.90 5.10
C ILE A 9 13.09 14.42 4.94
N LEU A 10 12.43 13.89 5.99
CA LEU A 10 11.05 13.40 5.87
C LEU A 10 9.93 14.41 6.20
N ILE A 11 10.25 15.67 6.53
CA ILE A 11 9.23 16.69 6.86
C ILE A 11 9.51 17.97 6.07
N ALA A 12 9.30 17.94 4.76
CA ALA A 12 9.30 19.14 3.93
C ALA A 12 8.51 18.94 2.63
N ALA A 13 7.22 18.59 2.73
CA ALA A 13 6.28 18.74 1.61
C ALA A 13 4.83 18.89 2.10
N VAL A 14 4.60 19.70 3.15
CA VAL A 14 3.25 20.20 3.46
C VAL A 14 3.35 21.71 3.63
N ALA A 15 3.50 22.41 2.51
CA ALA A 15 3.30 23.85 2.48
C ALA A 15 2.86 24.27 1.08
N LEU A 16 1.70 24.95 1.05
CA LEU A 16 1.11 25.73 -0.05
C LEU A 16 0.28 24.95 -1.08
N VAL A 17 -0.97 24.64 -0.71
CA VAL A 17 -2.09 24.72 -1.66
C VAL A 17 -3.15 25.66 -1.09
N SER A 18 -2.92 26.95 -1.26
CA SER A 18 -3.96 27.97 -1.13
C SER A 18 -4.55 28.26 -2.51
N SER A 19 -5.58 27.50 -2.90
CA SER A 19 -6.62 27.94 -3.84
C SER A 19 -7.67 26.83 -4.02
N ASN A 20 -8.83 26.99 -3.38
CA ASN A 20 -10.14 26.42 -3.72
C ASN A 20 -10.18 25.07 -4.49
N ALA A 21 -9.43 24.07 -4.06
CA ALA A 21 -9.55 22.72 -4.59
C ALA A 21 -10.71 22.03 -3.88
N VAL A 22 -11.93 22.27 -4.36
CA VAL A 22 -13.10 21.46 -3.98
C VAL A 22 -12.92 20.11 -4.67
N PHE A 23 -12.51 19.08 -3.94
CA PHE A 23 -12.70 17.72 -4.42
C PHE A 23 -14.17 17.43 -4.22
N ALA A 24 -14.96 17.69 -5.27
CA ALA A 24 -16.39 17.45 -5.24
C ALA A 24 -16.65 16.03 -4.72
N ALA A 25 -17.68 15.86 -3.88
CA ALA A 25 -18.11 14.56 -3.40
C ALA A 25 -18.25 13.59 -4.59
N THR A 26 -17.71 12.39 -4.43
CA THR A 26 -17.68 11.36 -5.47
C THR A 26 -19.11 11.02 -5.88
N LYS A 27 -19.39 10.98 -7.18
CA LYS A 27 -20.72 10.69 -7.71
C LYS A 27 -20.81 9.24 -8.18
N PRO A 28 -22.00 8.61 -8.08
CA PRO A 28 -22.22 7.30 -8.69
C PRO A 28 -21.90 7.35 -10.18
N GLY A 29 -21.07 6.43 -10.65
CA GLY A 29 -20.59 6.39 -12.03
C GLY A 29 -19.19 6.97 -12.25
N ASP A 30 -18.65 7.72 -11.29
CA ASP A 30 -17.29 8.26 -11.40
C ASP A 30 -16.27 7.12 -11.47
N VAL A 31 -15.31 7.26 -12.38
CA VAL A 31 -14.14 6.38 -12.48
C VAL A 31 -12.93 7.13 -11.98
N TYR A 32 -12.06 6.44 -11.27
CA TYR A 32 -10.76 6.98 -10.89
C TYR A 32 -9.65 5.96 -11.11
N ALA A 33 -8.44 6.46 -11.26
CA ALA A 33 -7.24 5.65 -11.33
C ALA A 33 -6.08 6.35 -10.61
N GLY A 34 -5.02 5.62 -10.34
CA GLY A 34 -3.88 6.19 -9.63
C GLY A 34 -2.71 5.25 -9.51
N ALA A 35 -1.70 5.75 -8.81
CA ALA A 35 -0.50 5.01 -8.47
C ALA A 35 -0.15 5.25 -7.00
N SER A 36 0.47 4.28 -6.37
CA SER A 36 0.92 4.39 -4.99
C SER A 36 2.22 3.64 -4.73
N TYR A 37 2.92 4.07 -3.70
CA TYR A 37 4.05 3.35 -3.12
C TYR A 37 3.63 2.82 -1.75
N SER A 38 3.86 1.54 -1.53
CA SER A 38 3.55 0.83 -0.28
C SER A 38 4.83 0.29 0.32
N THR A 39 5.07 0.60 1.60
CA THR A 39 6.03 -0.14 2.42
C THR A 39 5.29 -1.30 3.07
N MET A 40 5.58 -2.52 2.61
CA MET A 40 5.03 -3.76 3.14
C MET A 40 5.95 -4.33 4.21
N THR A 41 5.47 -4.42 5.44
CA THR A 41 6.21 -4.92 6.58
C THR A 41 5.69 -6.29 6.99
N ALA A 42 6.53 -7.32 6.88
CA ALA A 42 6.30 -8.65 7.41
C ALA A 42 7.01 -8.79 8.76
N LYS A 43 6.25 -9.02 9.84
CA LYS A 43 6.77 -9.07 11.21
C LYS A 43 6.58 -10.44 11.84
N GLU A 44 7.70 -11.02 12.27
CA GLU A 44 7.77 -12.22 13.08
C GLU A 44 8.91 -12.09 14.09
N SER A 45 8.62 -11.78 15.36
CA SER A 45 9.65 -11.51 16.37
C SER A 45 10.70 -12.63 16.45
N PRO A 46 12.01 -12.35 16.31
CA PRO A 46 12.68 -11.04 16.36
C PRO A 46 12.92 -10.35 14.99
N LEU A 47 12.42 -10.91 13.89
CA LEU A 47 12.65 -10.47 12.52
C LEU A 47 11.56 -9.51 12.00
N SER A 48 11.97 -8.49 11.26
CA SER A 48 11.08 -7.58 10.53
C SER A 48 11.68 -7.34 9.15
N LEU A 49 10.90 -7.60 8.11
CA LEU A 49 11.28 -7.38 6.72
C LEU A 49 10.38 -6.30 6.11
N ASP A 50 10.99 -5.34 5.44
CA ASP A 50 10.30 -4.21 4.81
C ASP A 50 10.52 -4.21 3.30
N PHE A 51 9.45 -4.39 2.52
CA PHE A 51 9.50 -4.40 1.07
C PHE A 51 8.88 -3.12 0.49
N GLY A 52 9.44 -2.61 -0.60
CA GLY A 52 8.85 -1.51 -1.36
C GLY A 52 8.03 -2.03 -2.52
N VAL A 53 6.75 -1.65 -2.61
CA VAL A 53 5.85 -2.06 -3.71
C VAL A 53 5.29 -0.83 -4.41
N LEU A 54 5.43 -0.79 -5.74
CA LEU A 54 4.77 0.19 -6.58
C LEU A 54 3.47 -0.39 -7.11
N ASN A 55 2.35 0.31 -6.91
CA ASN A 55 1.03 -0.14 -7.32
C ASN A 55 0.41 0.81 -8.35
N GLY A 56 -0.34 0.23 -9.28
CA GLY A 56 -1.36 0.90 -10.07
C GLY A 56 -2.74 0.46 -9.60
N PHE A 57 -3.71 1.37 -9.56
CA PHE A 57 -5.08 1.05 -9.16
C PHE A 57 -6.11 1.79 -10.00
N ALA A 58 -7.29 1.20 -10.10
CA ALA A 58 -8.46 1.80 -10.72
C ALA A 58 -9.71 1.42 -9.94
N GLY A 59 -10.66 2.34 -9.85
CA GLY A 59 -11.90 2.11 -9.15
C GLY A 59 -13.10 2.79 -9.80
N TYR A 60 -14.27 2.31 -9.43
CA TYR A 60 -15.56 2.75 -9.91
C TYR A 60 -16.46 3.06 -8.73
N GLN A 61 -16.99 4.28 -8.68
CA GLN A 61 -17.91 4.72 -7.64
C GLN A 61 -19.30 4.14 -7.91
N VAL A 62 -19.75 3.24 -7.04
CA VAL A 62 -21.05 2.55 -7.18
C VAL A 62 -22.19 3.43 -6.68
N ASN A 63 -21.99 4.10 -5.55
CA ASN A 63 -22.94 5.05 -4.95
C ASN A 63 -22.18 6.15 -4.19
N ASP A 64 -22.87 7.06 -3.48
CA ASP A 64 -22.23 8.19 -2.80
C ASP A 64 -21.19 7.81 -1.72
N PHE A 65 -21.20 6.55 -1.25
CA PHE A 65 -20.33 6.08 -0.16
C PHE A 65 -19.41 4.93 -0.58
N LEU A 66 -19.82 4.10 -1.54
CA LEU A 66 -19.15 2.85 -1.89
C LEU A 66 -18.58 2.87 -3.30
N ALA A 67 -17.34 2.40 -3.42
CA ALA A 67 -16.66 2.11 -4.66
C ALA A 67 -16.14 0.67 -4.67
N VAL A 68 -15.87 0.15 -5.86
CA VAL A 68 -15.06 -1.05 -6.07
C VAL A 68 -13.71 -0.64 -6.64
N GLU A 69 -12.63 -1.26 -6.20
CA GLU A 69 -11.27 -0.90 -6.58
C GLU A 69 -10.43 -2.16 -6.85
N GLY A 70 -9.73 -2.17 -7.98
CA GLY A 70 -8.71 -3.16 -8.30
C GLY A 70 -7.32 -2.56 -8.15
N ARG A 71 -6.38 -3.32 -7.58
CA ARG A 71 -4.98 -2.93 -7.46
C ARG A 71 -4.08 -4.02 -8.01
N ILE A 72 -3.01 -3.60 -8.69
CA ILE A 72 -1.89 -4.46 -9.06
C ILE A 72 -0.60 -3.77 -8.66
N GLY A 73 0.38 -4.53 -8.21
CA GLY A 73 1.68 -3.99 -7.81
C GLY A 73 2.83 -4.92 -8.10
N VAL A 74 4.03 -4.34 -8.09
CA VAL A 74 5.31 -5.03 -8.27
C VAL A 74 6.28 -4.56 -7.18
N GLY A 75 7.09 -5.48 -6.65
CA GLY A 75 8.18 -5.13 -5.75
C GLY A 75 9.25 -4.34 -6.49
N ILE A 76 9.76 -3.31 -5.83
CA ILE A 76 10.82 -2.43 -6.33
C ILE A 76 11.95 -2.20 -5.32
N ALA A 77 11.76 -2.66 -4.08
CA ALA A 77 12.79 -2.70 -3.06
C ALA A 77 12.71 -4.02 -2.30
N ASP A 78 13.83 -4.75 -2.31
CA ASP A 78 14.01 -6.07 -1.75
C ASP A 78 14.88 -5.98 -0.48
N GLU A 79 14.77 -6.97 0.41
CA GLU A 79 15.54 -7.06 1.66
C GLU A 79 16.45 -8.29 1.66
N SER A 80 17.66 -8.14 2.17
CA SER A 80 18.65 -9.22 2.27
C SER A 80 18.80 -9.68 3.72
N LEU A 81 18.61 -10.97 3.99
CA LEU A 81 18.85 -11.59 5.28
C LEU A 81 20.20 -12.28 5.32
N ASP A 82 21.08 -11.87 6.24
CA ASP A 82 22.31 -12.60 6.54
C ASP A 82 21.99 -13.83 7.40
N VAL A 83 22.08 -15.02 6.81
CA VAL A 83 21.71 -16.29 7.49
C VAL A 83 22.94 -16.94 8.15
N PHE A 84 24.13 -16.82 7.55
CA PHE A 84 25.43 -17.28 8.07
C PHE A 84 26.57 -16.42 7.49
N GLU A 85 27.76 -16.42 8.11
CA GLU A 85 28.95 -15.67 7.63
C GLU A 85 29.16 -15.83 6.10
N GLY A 86 28.72 -14.82 5.33
CA GLY A 86 28.88 -14.75 3.88
C GLY A 86 27.73 -15.31 3.01
N SER A 87 26.58 -15.68 3.58
CA SER A 87 25.40 -16.14 2.82
C SER A 87 24.18 -15.25 3.09
N ALA A 88 23.81 -14.44 2.09
CA ALA A 88 22.61 -13.62 2.10
C ALA A 88 21.47 -14.33 1.34
N VAL A 89 20.25 -14.22 1.86
CA VAL A 89 19.01 -14.59 1.17
C VAL A 89 18.27 -13.30 0.83
N ASP A 90 18.08 -13.05 -0.45
CA ASP A 90 17.27 -11.92 -0.91
C ASP A 90 15.80 -12.33 -0.93
N VAL A 91 14.97 -11.51 -0.27
CA VAL A 91 13.52 -11.67 -0.22
C VAL A 91 12.90 -10.47 -0.90
N GLY A 92 12.02 -10.74 -1.86
CA GLY A 92 11.36 -9.71 -2.67
C GLY A 92 9.88 -9.97 -2.87
N VAL A 93 9.19 -8.98 -3.44
CA VAL A 93 7.79 -9.10 -3.85
C VAL A 93 7.73 -9.17 -5.38
N ASP A 94 7.36 -10.32 -5.93
CA ASP A 94 7.21 -10.47 -7.38
C ASP A 94 6.04 -9.62 -7.88
N TYR A 95 4.86 -9.82 -7.29
CA TYR A 95 3.67 -9.05 -7.62
C TYR A 95 2.62 -9.11 -6.51
N THR A 96 1.72 -8.12 -6.53
CA THR A 96 0.51 -8.09 -5.71
C THR A 96 -0.70 -7.87 -6.61
N ALA A 97 -1.85 -8.44 -6.24
CA ALA A 97 -3.13 -8.22 -6.92
C ALA A 97 -4.25 -8.18 -5.89
N GLN A 98 -5.13 -7.19 -5.97
CA GLN A 98 -6.18 -6.98 -4.98
C GLN A 98 -7.50 -6.61 -5.64
N ALA A 99 -8.60 -7.10 -5.07
CA ALA A 99 -9.96 -6.70 -5.39
C ALA A 99 -10.65 -6.24 -4.11
N LEU A 100 -11.07 -4.98 -4.08
CA LEU A 100 -11.46 -4.27 -2.87
C LEU A 100 -12.82 -3.61 -3.05
N VAL A 101 -13.56 -3.53 -1.95
CA VAL A 101 -14.64 -2.56 -1.76
C VAL A 101 -14.10 -1.43 -0.90
N LYS A 102 -14.42 -0.19 -1.27
CA LYS A 102 -13.99 1.02 -0.59
C LYS A 102 -15.19 1.82 -0.12
N GLY A 103 -15.31 2.02 1.19
CA GLY A 103 -16.30 2.91 1.79
C GLY A 103 -15.67 4.22 2.20
N SER A 104 -16.23 5.36 1.76
CA SER A 104 -15.65 6.69 2.01
C SER A 104 -16.64 7.63 2.69
N TYR A 105 -16.13 8.52 3.53
CA TYR A 105 -16.87 9.61 4.16
C TYR A 105 -16.10 10.92 4.01
N HIS A 106 -16.76 11.92 3.43
CA HIS A 106 -16.21 13.25 3.20
C HIS A 106 -16.51 14.13 4.42
N PHE A 107 -15.49 14.48 5.20
CA PHE A 107 -15.66 15.41 6.33
C PHE A 107 -15.77 16.86 5.83
N THR A 108 -14.98 17.17 4.82
CA THR A 108 -14.95 18.45 4.12
C THR A 108 -14.74 18.20 2.62
N ASP A 109 -14.80 19.26 1.83
CA ASP A 109 -14.46 19.22 0.39
C ASP A 109 -12.97 18.91 0.13
N VAL A 110 -12.13 18.88 1.18
CA VAL A 110 -10.69 18.67 1.09
C VAL A 110 -10.27 17.35 1.73
N VAL A 111 -10.92 16.95 2.83
CA VAL A 111 -10.49 15.81 3.65
C VAL A 111 -11.58 14.76 3.72
N SER A 112 -11.20 13.53 3.38
CA SER A 112 -12.07 12.37 3.45
C SER A 112 -11.36 11.25 4.20
N ALA A 113 -12.11 10.44 4.95
CA ALA A 113 -11.64 9.14 5.40
C ALA A 113 -12.27 8.05 4.54
N TYR A 114 -11.59 6.91 4.45
CA TYR A 114 -12.15 5.73 3.83
C TYR A 114 -11.65 4.46 4.53
N GLY A 115 -12.42 3.40 4.37
CA GLY A 115 -12.02 2.04 4.68
C GLY A 115 -12.03 1.20 3.41
N ILE A 116 -11.15 0.20 3.36
CA ILE A 116 -11.11 -0.81 2.31
C ILE A 116 -11.22 -2.21 2.93
N ALA A 117 -11.85 -3.13 2.20
CA ALA A 117 -11.86 -4.54 2.53
C ALA A 117 -12.03 -5.38 1.26
N GLY A 118 -11.42 -6.56 1.22
CA GLY A 118 -11.56 -7.45 0.07
C GLY A 118 -10.58 -8.62 0.13
N VAL A 119 -10.12 -9.02 -1.04
CA VAL A 119 -9.16 -10.12 -1.21
C VAL A 119 -7.88 -9.61 -1.83
N ALA A 120 -6.76 -10.14 -1.36
CA ALA A 120 -5.44 -9.88 -1.91
C ALA A 120 -4.73 -11.19 -2.20
N LYS A 121 -3.92 -11.17 -3.26
CA LYS A 121 -2.95 -12.19 -3.59
C LYS A 121 -1.57 -11.55 -3.67
N ASN A 122 -0.63 -12.07 -2.91
CA ASN A 122 0.77 -11.62 -2.92
C ASN A 122 1.64 -12.79 -3.36
N LYS A 123 2.67 -12.50 -4.16
CA LYS A 123 3.69 -13.48 -4.51
C LYS A 123 5.04 -12.96 -4.06
N TYR A 124 5.75 -13.78 -3.30
CA TYR A 124 7.07 -13.49 -2.75
C TYR A 124 8.11 -14.38 -3.43
N SER A 125 9.30 -13.83 -3.65
CA SER A 125 10.46 -14.57 -4.16
C SER A 125 11.57 -14.61 -3.11
N PHE A 126 12.24 -15.76 -3.07
CA PHE A 126 13.35 -16.03 -2.17
C PHE A 126 14.52 -16.53 -3.03
N SER A 127 15.65 -15.81 -3.01
CA SER A 127 16.85 -16.23 -3.75
C SER A 127 18.06 -16.36 -2.83
N GLN A 128 18.74 -17.51 -2.95
CA GLN A 128 20.02 -17.79 -2.28
C GLN A 128 21.00 -18.34 -3.32
N GLY A 129 21.96 -17.51 -3.77
CA GLY A 129 22.92 -17.90 -4.81
C GLY A 129 22.23 -18.26 -6.14
N SER A 130 22.33 -19.52 -6.58
CA SER A 130 21.69 -20.01 -7.83
C SER A 130 20.33 -20.68 -7.61
N GLN A 131 19.83 -20.75 -6.37
CA GLN A 131 18.53 -21.33 -6.06
C GLN A 131 17.51 -20.20 -5.84
N SER A 132 16.36 -20.32 -6.51
CA SER A 132 15.23 -19.43 -6.39
C SER A 132 13.98 -20.23 -6.06
N ASP A 133 13.25 -19.81 -5.03
CA ASP A 133 11.94 -20.33 -4.69
C ASP A 133 10.90 -19.20 -4.67
N SER A 134 9.63 -19.54 -4.78
CA SER A 134 8.56 -18.55 -4.70
C SER A 134 7.32 -19.09 -4.00
N SER A 135 6.76 -18.29 -3.11
CA SER A 135 5.49 -18.58 -2.44
C SER A 135 4.40 -17.60 -2.86
N SER A 136 3.14 -18.01 -2.78
CA SER A 136 2.02 -17.11 -3.03
C SER A 136 0.91 -17.31 -2.01
N ASP A 137 0.49 -16.21 -1.40
CA ASP A 137 -0.54 -16.19 -0.37
C ASP A 137 -1.78 -15.47 -0.91
N THR A 138 -2.95 -16.03 -0.64
CA THR A 138 -4.24 -15.40 -0.99
C THR A 138 -5.15 -15.39 0.21
N GLY A 139 -5.67 -14.22 0.56
CA GLY A 139 -6.54 -14.10 1.71
C GLY A 139 -7.29 -12.79 1.78
N LEU A 140 -7.94 -12.58 2.94
CA LEU A 140 -8.65 -11.35 3.22
C LEU A 140 -7.68 -10.22 3.53
N THR A 141 -8.07 -9.02 3.13
CA THR A 141 -7.34 -7.80 3.45
C THR A 141 -8.30 -6.69 3.82
N TYR A 142 -7.87 -5.80 4.69
CA TYR A 142 -8.65 -4.63 5.11
C TYR A 142 -7.74 -3.50 5.59
N GLY A 143 -8.23 -2.28 5.50
CA GLY A 143 -7.43 -1.10 5.81
C GLY A 143 -8.28 0.14 5.99
N ILE A 144 -7.63 1.18 6.48
CA ILE A 144 -8.21 2.52 6.64
C ILE A 144 -7.25 3.55 6.07
N GLY A 145 -7.80 4.63 5.54
CA GLY A 145 -6.99 5.69 4.98
C GLY A 145 -7.66 7.04 5.01
N LEU A 146 -6.83 8.04 4.73
CA LEU A 146 -7.22 9.42 4.54
C LEU A 146 -6.94 9.81 3.08
N GLN A 147 -7.79 10.67 2.56
CA GLN A 147 -7.65 11.26 1.24
C GLN A 147 -7.71 12.79 1.37
N PHE A 148 -6.77 13.44 0.69
CA PHE A 148 -6.58 14.88 0.70
C PHE A 148 -6.67 15.42 -0.73
N ALA A 149 -7.69 16.23 -0.99
CA ALA A 149 -7.85 16.96 -2.24
C ALA A 149 -6.65 17.86 -2.53
N ILE A 150 -6.08 17.75 -3.73
CA ILE A 150 -5.10 18.72 -4.25
C ILE A 150 -5.75 19.65 -5.27
N SER A 151 -6.68 19.12 -6.06
CA SER A 151 -7.40 19.82 -7.13
C SER A 151 -8.77 19.15 -7.34
N GLY A 152 -9.63 19.72 -8.19
CA GLY A 152 -10.99 19.20 -8.41
C GLY A 152 -11.08 17.73 -8.85
N ASN A 153 -9.99 17.20 -9.43
CA ASN A 153 -9.91 15.84 -9.97
C ASN A 153 -8.76 15.03 -9.36
N SER A 154 -8.00 15.59 -8.41
CA SER A 154 -6.76 14.98 -7.93
C SER A 154 -6.70 14.96 -6.40
N ALA A 155 -6.20 13.88 -5.84
CA ALA A 155 -6.03 13.73 -4.41
C ALA A 155 -4.77 12.93 -4.06
N LEU A 156 -4.18 13.22 -2.90
CA LEU A 156 -3.23 12.32 -2.22
C LEU A 156 -3.98 11.39 -1.29
N ASN A 157 -3.45 10.19 -1.11
CA ASN A 157 -3.95 9.24 -0.14
C ASN A 157 -2.83 8.75 0.79
N LEU A 158 -3.21 8.47 2.03
CA LEU A 158 -2.40 7.80 3.03
C LEU A 158 -3.24 6.65 3.58
N GLU A 159 -2.72 5.43 3.55
CA GLU A 159 -3.47 4.23 3.93
C GLU A 159 -2.62 3.31 4.79
N TYR A 160 -3.24 2.72 5.81
CA TYR A 160 -2.70 1.59 6.53
C TYR A 160 -3.58 0.37 6.28
N GLN A 161 -2.98 -0.73 5.83
CA GLN A 161 -3.68 -1.93 5.40
C GLN A 161 -3.07 -3.17 6.07
N LYS A 162 -3.91 -4.06 6.59
CA LYS A 162 -3.52 -5.42 6.96
C LYS A 162 -3.68 -6.33 5.75
N LEU A 163 -2.61 -7.01 5.35
CA LEU A 163 -2.59 -7.94 4.24
C LEU A 163 -2.85 -9.37 4.73
N PRO A 164 -3.12 -10.33 3.82
CA PRO A 164 -3.17 -11.74 4.18
C PRO A 164 -1.90 -12.12 4.92
N ASP A 165 -2.07 -12.93 5.98
CA ASP A 165 -0.92 -13.48 6.68
C ASP A 165 -0.14 -14.37 5.69
N MET A 166 1.18 -14.37 5.80
CA MET A 166 2.06 -15.16 4.94
C MET A 166 2.28 -16.52 5.61
N ASP A 167 1.94 -17.61 4.89
CA ASP A 167 2.02 -18.96 5.42
C ASP A 167 3.44 -19.52 5.19
N MET A 168 4.21 -19.68 6.28
CA MET A 168 5.53 -20.31 6.29
C MET A 168 5.42 -21.65 7.02
N ASP A 169 4.93 -22.69 6.33
CA ASP A 169 4.69 -24.05 6.82
C ASP A 169 3.74 -24.20 8.05
N ASP A 170 2.66 -24.95 7.84
CA ASP A 170 1.63 -25.57 8.71
C ASP A 170 1.18 -24.97 10.07
N ASP A 171 1.80 -23.96 10.70
CA ASP A 171 1.27 -23.38 11.96
C ASP A 171 1.79 -21.96 12.33
N VAL A 172 2.62 -21.31 11.51
CA VAL A 172 3.15 -19.95 11.80
C VAL A 172 2.73 -18.94 10.72
N GLY A 173 1.65 -18.21 10.99
CA GLY A 173 1.20 -17.08 10.16
C GLY A 173 1.97 -15.80 10.49
N ILE A 174 2.69 -15.25 9.52
CA ILE A 174 3.41 -13.99 9.69
C ILE A 174 2.48 -12.81 9.40
N ASN A 175 2.39 -11.88 10.34
CA ASN A 175 1.54 -10.70 10.17
C ASN A 175 2.16 -9.75 9.14
N VAL A 176 1.44 -9.49 8.05
CA VAL A 176 1.85 -8.57 7.01
C VAL A 176 0.98 -7.31 7.05
N SER A 177 1.62 -6.14 7.05
CA SER A 177 0.95 -4.84 7.00
C SER A 177 1.58 -3.95 5.94
N ALA A 178 0.83 -2.97 5.44
CA ALA A 178 1.32 -2.02 4.46
C ALA A 178 0.98 -0.59 4.87
N LEU A 179 1.96 0.30 4.78
CA LEU A 179 1.76 1.75 4.82
C LEU A 179 1.90 2.29 3.39
N THR A 180 0.86 2.93 2.88
CA THR A 180 0.77 3.34 1.49
C THR A 180 0.60 4.84 1.38
N VAL A 181 1.38 5.46 0.48
CA VAL A 181 1.17 6.83 0.00
C VAL A 181 0.88 6.77 -1.49
N GLY A 182 -0.17 7.45 -1.93
CA GLY A 182 -0.57 7.39 -3.32
C GLY A 182 -1.22 8.66 -3.84
N TYR A 183 -1.40 8.66 -5.15
CA TYR A 183 -2.04 9.72 -5.91
C TYR A 183 -3.23 9.14 -6.66
N THR A 184 -4.37 9.81 -6.57
CA THR A 184 -5.62 9.44 -7.24
C THR A 184 -6.03 10.55 -8.19
N TYR A 185 -6.40 10.17 -9.41
CA TYR A 185 -7.04 11.03 -10.39
C TYR A 185 -8.44 10.52 -10.72
N ARG A 186 -9.43 11.41 -10.71
CA ARG A 186 -10.82 11.13 -11.07
C ARG A 186 -11.16 11.75 -12.42
N PHE A 187 -11.81 10.97 -13.27
CA PHE A 187 -12.20 11.35 -14.64
C PHE A 187 -13.57 12.01 -14.69
#